data_AF-G0ZLK8-F1
#
_entry.id   AF-G0ZLK8-F1
#
_cell.length_a   1.000
_cell.length_b   1.000
_cell.length_c   1.000
_cell.angle_alpha   90.00
_cell.angle_beta   90.00
_cell.angle_gamma   90.00
#
_symmetry.space_group_name_H-M   'P 1'
#
loop_
_entity.id
_entity.type
_entity.pdbx_description
1 polymer ?
#
loop_
_entity_poly.entity_id
_entity_poly.type
_entity_poly.pdbx_seq_one_letter_code
_entity_poly.pdbx_strand_id
1 'polypeptide(L)'
;GAVHGLTRKAAKRSYPPGQHGQARRKRSEYAIRLEEKQKLRFNYGVSERQLVRYVKKARAQGGSTGTNLLKLLENRLDNVCFRLGFGPTIPGSRQLVNHGHVTVNGRVVDIASYQCKAGDVIAIREKKPSKKLAETNLEFPGLANIPPHLELEKSKLTAKVVGKCEREWVALEINELLV
;
A
#
# COMPACT_ATOMS: atom_id res chain seq x y z
N GLY A 1 5.05 1.97 15.46
CA GLY A 1 5.78 2.73 14.43
C GLY A 1 4.78 3.40 13.51
N ALA A 2 5.24 4.29 12.64
CA ALA A 2 4.38 4.94 11.66
C ALA A 2 3.90 3.94 10.58
N VAL A 3 2.61 3.95 10.29
CA VAL A 3 1.97 3.13 9.26
C VAL A 3 1.09 4.03 8.40
N HIS A 4 1.74 4.77 7.50
CA HIS A 4 1.11 5.79 6.66
C HIS A 4 -0.03 5.24 5.79
N GLY A 5 0.02 3.96 5.41
CA GLY A 5 -1.05 3.28 4.67
C GLY A 5 -2.35 3.08 5.46
N LEU A 6 -2.27 3.00 6.79
CA LEU A 6 -3.42 2.71 7.66
C LEU A 6 -4.17 3.98 8.08
N THR A 7 -3.44 5.01 8.51
CA THR A 7 -4.03 6.25 9.02
C THR A 7 -3.10 7.45 8.81
N ARG A 8 -3.72 8.61 8.57
CA ARG A 8 -3.04 9.92 8.48
C ARG A 8 -2.92 10.61 9.83
N LYS A 9 -3.66 10.15 10.83
CA LYS A 9 -3.68 10.77 12.16
C LYS A 9 -2.41 10.42 12.92
N ALA A 10 -1.72 11.44 13.42
CA ALA A 10 -0.62 11.25 14.36
C ALA A 10 -1.13 10.69 15.69
N ALA A 11 -0.39 9.74 16.26
CA ALA A 11 -0.72 9.21 17.58
C ALA A 11 -0.42 10.28 18.65
N LYS A 12 -1.42 10.62 19.47
CA LYS A 12 -1.22 11.51 20.63
C LYS A 12 -0.39 10.87 21.75
N ARG A 13 -0.27 9.54 21.74
CA ARG A 13 0.46 8.74 22.74
C ARG A 13 1.56 7.96 22.05
N SER A 14 2.76 7.98 22.62
CA SER A 14 3.95 7.28 22.10
C SER A 14 4.10 5.84 22.62
N TYR A 15 3.32 5.46 23.63
CA TYR A 15 3.38 4.13 24.26
C TYR A 15 2.26 3.20 23.75
N PRO A 16 2.47 1.86 23.79
CA PRO A 16 1.44 0.88 23.47
C PRO A 16 0.15 1.04 24.29
N PRO A 17 -1.01 0.66 23.76
CA PRO A 17 -2.26 0.70 24.51
C PRO A 17 -2.27 -0.28 25.70
N GLY A 18 -3.14 -0.03 26.68
CA GLY A 18 -3.32 -0.86 27.88
C GLY A 18 -2.67 -0.28 29.14
N GLN A 19 -3.19 -0.66 30.32
CA GLN A 19 -2.73 -0.14 31.62
C GLN A 19 -1.23 -0.36 31.87
N HIS A 20 -0.68 -1.48 31.37
CA HIS A 20 0.75 -1.81 31.49
C HIS A 20 1.57 -1.43 30.25
N GLY A 21 1.02 -0.68 29.30
CA GLY A 21 1.70 -0.34 28.04
C GLY A 21 2.95 0.53 28.22
N GLN A 22 3.04 1.27 29.33
CA GLN A 22 4.21 2.07 29.68
C GLN A 22 5.32 1.27 30.38
N ALA A 23 5.05 0.04 30.81
CA ALA A 23 6.04 -0.78 31.50
C ALA A 23 7.20 -1.11 30.55
N ARG A 24 8.43 -0.72 30.93
CA ARG A 24 9.62 -1.06 30.16
C ARG A 24 9.88 -2.56 30.25
N ARG A 25 9.71 -3.27 29.13
CA ARG A 25 10.10 -4.68 28.98
C ARG A 25 11.18 -4.76 27.91
N LYS A 26 12.24 -5.53 28.18
CA LYS A 26 13.26 -5.85 27.16
C LYS A 26 12.59 -6.70 26.08
N ARG A 27 12.69 -6.26 24.82
CA ARG A 27 12.17 -7.02 23.68
C ARG A 27 13.13 -8.16 23.36
N SER A 28 12.61 -9.35 23.10
CA SER A 28 13.38 -10.46 22.55
C SER A 28 13.63 -10.23 21.05
N GLU A 29 14.62 -10.92 20.48
CA GLU A 29 14.87 -10.87 19.03
C GLU A 29 13.63 -11.29 18.22
N TYR A 30 12.92 -12.32 18.69
CA TYR A 30 11.66 -12.74 18.09
C TYR A 30 10.60 -11.64 18.09
N ALA A 31 10.47 -10.89 19.20
CA ALA A 31 9.53 -9.79 19.28
C ALA A 31 9.86 -8.68 18.27
N ILE A 32 11.15 -8.37 18.08
CA ILE A 32 11.60 -7.39 17.10
C ILE A 32 11.22 -7.82 15.67
N ARG A 33 11.52 -9.06 15.29
CA ARG A 33 11.14 -9.61 13.97
C ARG A 33 9.63 -9.64 13.76
N LEU A 34 8.90 -10.05 14.80
CA LEU A 34 7.44 -10.07 14.78
C LEU A 34 6.87 -8.67 14.53
N GLU A 35 7.39 -7.64 15.20
CA GLU A 35 6.96 -6.26 15.02
C GLU A 35 7.20 -5.74 13.60
N GLU A 36 8.37 -6.01 13.00
CA GLU A 36 8.64 -5.61 11.61
C GLU A 36 7.65 -6.28 10.63
N LYS A 37 7.41 -7.58 10.80
CA LYS A 37 6.37 -8.29 10.01
C LYS A 37 4.99 -7.68 10.21
N GLN A 38 4.61 -7.33 11.44
CA GLN A 38 3.32 -6.71 11.74
C GLN A 38 3.19 -5.33 11.09
N LYS A 39 4.27 -4.52 11.02
CA LYS A 39 4.26 -3.24 10.30
C LYS A 39 3.88 -3.42 8.83
N LEU A 40 4.46 -4.39 8.11
CA LEU A 40 4.05 -4.68 6.73
C LEU A 40 2.58 -5.05 6.64
N ARG A 41 2.16 -5.97 7.53
CA ARG A 41 0.81 -6.51 7.51
C ARG A 41 -0.23 -5.41 7.67
N PHE A 42 -0.02 -4.52 8.64
CA PHE A 42 -0.93 -3.41 8.91
C PHE A 42 -0.82 -2.29 7.89
N ASN A 43 0.38 -2.00 7.36
CA ASN A 43 0.54 -0.97 6.33
C ASN A 43 -0.24 -1.36 5.06
N TYR A 44 0.02 -2.54 4.50
CA TYR A 44 -0.62 -3.00 3.26
C TYR A 44 -2.00 -3.67 3.47
N GLY A 45 -2.42 -3.84 4.73
CA GLY A 45 -3.69 -4.48 5.09
C GLY A 45 -3.82 -5.92 4.57
N VAL A 46 -2.74 -6.69 4.53
CA VAL A 46 -2.73 -8.07 4.02
C VAL A 46 -2.95 -9.07 5.16
N SER A 47 -3.56 -10.23 4.87
CA SER A 47 -3.66 -11.29 5.90
C SER A 47 -2.36 -12.07 6.03
N GLU A 48 -2.14 -12.73 7.17
CA GLU A 48 -0.94 -13.54 7.40
C GLU A 48 -0.74 -14.61 6.31
N ARG A 49 -1.84 -15.29 5.95
CA ARG A 49 -1.85 -16.30 4.87
C ARG A 49 -1.54 -15.70 3.50
N GLN A 50 -1.92 -14.45 3.24
CA GLN A 50 -1.51 -13.75 2.02
C GLN A 50 -0.04 -13.36 2.06
N LEU A 51 0.44 -12.84 3.19
CA LEU A 51 1.83 -12.45 3.37
C LEU A 51 2.77 -13.65 3.15
N VAL A 52 2.47 -14.81 3.75
CA VAL A 52 3.24 -16.04 3.53
C VAL A 52 3.28 -16.45 2.05
N ARG A 53 2.17 -16.28 1.32
CA ARG A 53 2.14 -16.54 -0.13
C ARG A 53 3.03 -15.57 -0.91
N TYR A 54 3.06 -14.29 -0.52
CA TYR A 54 3.95 -13.31 -1.14
C TYR A 54 5.42 -13.61 -0.83
N VAL A 55 5.76 -14.02 0.40
CA VAL A 55 7.12 -14.45 0.75
C VAL A 55 7.56 -15.65 -0.08
N LYS A 56 6.70 -16.66 -0.25
CA LYS A 56 7.00 -17.81 -1.12
C LYS A 56 7.24 -17.38 -2.57
N LYS A 57 6.42 -16.47 -3.10
CA LYS A 57 6.60 -15.90 -4.45
C LYS A 57 7.90 -15.08 -4.55
N ALA A 58 8.23 -14.29 -3.55
CA ALA A 58 9.44 -13.47 -3.51
C ALA A 58 10.72 -14.32 -3.46
N ARG A 59 10.70 -15.44 -2.72
CA ARG A 59 11.80 -16.42 -2.67
C ARG A 59 12.01 -17.17 -3.98
N ALA A 60 10.94 -17.40 -4.73
CA ALA A 60 11.02 -18.04 -6.05
C ALA A 60 11.56 -17.09 -7.14
N GLN A 61 11.54 -15.78 -6.89
CA GLN A 61 12.14 -14.79 -7.78
C GLN A 61 13.64 -14.66 -7.49
N GLY A 62 14.45 -14.48 -8.53
CA GLY A 62 15.87 -14.17 -8.37
C GLY A 62 16.10 -12.83 -7.66
N GLY A 63 17.26 -12.69 -7.01
CA GLY A 63 17.66 -11.48 -6.29
C GLY A 63 17.27 -11.48 -4.81
N SER A 64 17.28 -10.30 -4.19
CA SER A 64 17.00 -10.15 -2.75
C SER A 64 15.52 -10.38 -2.43
N THR A 65 15.23 -11.40 -1.61
CA THR A 65 13.88 -11.80 -1.22
C THR A 65 13.11 -10.64 -0.57
N GLY A 66 13.75 -9.86 0.29
CA GLY A 66 13.13 -8.71 0.97
C GLY A 66 12.68 -7.64 -0.01
N THR A 67 13.54 -7.29 -0.98
CA THR A 67 13.20 -6.31 -2.01
C THR A 67 12.07 -6.82 -2.92
N ASN A 68 12.08 -8.10 -3.28
CA ASN A 68 11.05 -8.71 -4.11
C ASN A 68 9.69 -8.74 -3.38
N LEU A 69 9.69 -9.00 -2.06
CA LEU A 69 8.49 -8.95 -1.25
C LEU A 69 7.87 -7.54 -1.26
N LEU A 70 8.68 -6.50 -1.04
CA LEU A 70 8.20 -5.11 -1.06
C LEU A 70 7.65 -4.74 -2.44
N LYS A 71 8.34 -5.14 -3.52
CA LYS A 71 7.86 -4.94 -4.90
C LYS A 71 6.47 -5.56 -5.13
N LEU A 72 6.26 -6.79 -4.66
CA LEU A 72 4.97 -7.48 -4.79
C LEU A 72 3.85 -6.82 -3.98
N LEU A 73 4.16 -6.27 -2.81
CA LEU A 73 3.21 -5.55 -1.98
C LEU A 73 2.89 -4.17 -2.56
N GLU A 74 3.88 -3.47 -3.11
CA GLU A 74 3.72 -2.13 -3.66
C GLU A 74 2.90 -2.14 -4.96
N ASN A 75 3.08 -3.16 -5.80
CA ASN A 75 2.38 -3.31 -7.10
C ASN A 75 0.93 -3.79 -6.97
N ARG A 76 0.37 -3.89 -5.76
CA ARG A 76 -1.04 -4.22 -5.59
C ARG A 76 -1.93 -3.04 -6.01
N LEU A 77 -3.05 -3.33 -6.66
CA LEU A 77 -3.98 -2.29 -7.13
C LEU A 77 -4.47 -1.37 -6.01
N ASP A 78 -4.82 -1.90 -4.84
CA ASP A 78 -5.23 -1.08 -3.70
C ASP A 78 -4.12 -0.11 -3.23
N ASN A 79 -2.88 -0.57 -3.21
CA ASN A 79 -1.73 0.24 -2.85
C ASN A 79 -1.39 1.28 -3.93
N VAL A 80 -1.45 0.91 -5.21
CA VAL A 80 -1.23 1.85 -6.32
C VAL A 80 -2.30 2.96 -6.30
N CYS A 81 -3.57 2.64 -6.12
CA CYS A 81 -4.62 3.64 -5.97
C CYS A 81 -4.39 4.59 -4.78
N PHE A 82 -3.87 4.07 -3.67
CA PHE A 82 -3.48 4.88 -2.52
C PHE A 82 -2.30 5.81 -2.84
N ARG A 83 -1.26 5.31 -3.52
CA ARG A 83 -0.10 6.10 -3.95
C ARG A 83 -0.45 7.21 -4.93
N LEU A 84 -1.42 6.96 -5.80
CA LEU A 84 -1.96 7.95 -6.74
C LEU A 84 -2.85 9.00 -6.07
N GLY A 85 -3.23 8.80 -4.81
CA GLY A 85 -4.10 9.72 -4.07
C GLY A 85 -5.59 9.55 -4.36
N PHE A 86 -6.01 8.51 -5.10
CA PHE A 86 -7.43 8.24 -5.37
C PHE A 86 -8.20 7.84 -4.11
N GLY A 87 -7.50 7.29 -3.11
CA GLY A 87 -8.06 7.00 -1.79
C GLY A 87 -7.19 7.59 -0.67
N PRO A 88 -7.79 8.00 0.46
CA PRO A 88 -7.07 8.67 1.54
C PRO A 88 -6.21 7.73 2.38
N THR A 89 -6.53 6.43 2.39
CA THR A 89 -5.82 5.34 3.08
C THR A 89 -5.91 4.07 2.23
N ILE A 90 -5.10 3.05 2.53
CA ILE A 90 -5.16 1.76 1.83
C ILE A 90 -6.51 1.06 2.03
N PRO A 91 -7.13 1.02 3.23
CA PRO A 91 -8.49 0.51 3.39
C PRO A 91 -9.53 1.27 2.55
N GLY A 92 -9.43 2.60 2.45
CA GLY A 92 -10.32 3.39 1.61
C GLY A 92 -10.14 3.10 0.12
N SER A 93 -8.88 2.97 -0.32
CA SER A 93 -8.54 2.59 -1.70
C SER A 93 -9.04 1.19 -2.04
N ARG A 94 -8.93 0.24 -1.10
CA ARG A 94 -9.48 -1.11 -1.24
C ARG A 94 -11.00 -1.10 -1.38
N GLN A 95 -11.71 -0.27 -0.62
CA GLN A 95 -13.16 -0.12 -0.78
C GLN A 95 -13.52 0.42 -2.17
N LEU A 96 -12.78 1.40 -2.65
CA LEU A 96 -12.96 2.01 -3.96
C LEU A 96 -12.79 0.97 -5.09
N VAL A 97 -11.76 0.13 -4.99
CA VAL A 97 -11.53 -1.00 -5.91
C VAL A 97 -12.67 -2.02 -5.80
N ASN A 98 -12.96 -2.55 -4.61
CA ASN A 98 -13.98 -3.59 -4.40
C ASN A 98 -15.38 -3.17 -4.87
N HIS A 99 -15.70 -1.89 -4.84
CA HIS A 99 -16.98 -1.36 -5.33
C HIS A 99 -17.01 -1.12 -6.86
N GLY A 100 -15.94 -1.47 -7.58
CA GLY A 100 -15.87 -1.38 -9.04
C GLY A 100 -15.79 0.07 -9.56
N HIS A 101 -15.17 0.96 -8.80
CA HIS A 101 -14.91 2.35 -9.20
C HIS A 101 -13.59 2.52 -9.95
N VAL A 102 -12.74 1.50 -10.01
CA VAL A 102 -11.47 1.50 -10.74
C VAL A 102 -11.58 0.64 -11.99
N THR A 103 -10.95 1.10 -13.07
CA THR A 103 -10.70 0.32 -14.27
C THR A 103 -9.20 0.15 -14.49
N VAL A 104 -8.81 -1.01 -15.01
CA VAL A 104 -7.45 -1.30 -15.46
C VAL A 104 -7.54 -1.67 -16.94
N ASN A 105 -6.83 -0.93 -17.79
CA ASN A 105 -6.86 -1.08 -19.25
C ASN A 105 -8.30 -1.06 -19.81
N GLY A 106 -9.14 -0.16 -19.27
CA GLY A 106 -10.54 0.03 -19.68
C GLY A 106 -11.54 -0.99 -19.11
N ARG A 107 -11.09 -2.04 -18.40
CA ARG A 107 -11.97 -3.05 -17.78
C ARG A 107 -12.12 -2.79 -16.29
N VAL A 108 -13.32 -2.96 -15.75
CA VAL A 108 -13.56 -2.83 -14.31
C VAL A 108 -12.84 -3.96 -13.59
N VAL A 109 -12.05 -3.61 -12.57
CA VAL A 109 -11.36 -4.56 -11.70
C VAL A 109 -11.80 -4.29 -10.27
N ASP A 110 -12.39 -5.30 -9.63
CA ASP A 110 -12.90 -5.28 -8.26
C ASP A 110 -12.00 -6.03 -7.27
N ILE A 111 -10.84 -6.53 -7.74
CA ILE A 111 -9.89 -7.28 -6.93
C ILE A 111 -8.77 -6.37 -6.45
N ALA A 112 -8.83 -5.93 -5.20
CA ALA A 112 -7.79 -5.10 -4.56
C ALA A 112 -6.39 -5.73 -4.57
N SER A 113 -6.29 -7.06 -4.56
CA SER A 113 -5.02 -7.80 -4.59
C SER A 113 -4.45 -8.01 -6.00
N TYR A 114 -5.11 -7.46 -7.03
CA TYR A 114 -4.64 -7.47 -8.41
C TYR A 114 -3.19 -6.95 -8.48
N GLN A 115 -2.35 -7.65 -9.23
CA GLN A 115 -0.94 -7.31 -9.39
C GLN A 115 -0.79 -6.48 -10.66
N CYS A 116 -0.60 -5.18 -10.49
CA CYS A 116 -0.35 -4.25 -11.59
C CYS A 116 0.99 -4.58 -12.24
N LYS A 117 1.01 -4.55 -13.57
CA LYS A 117 2.19 -4.75 -14.40
C LYS A 117 2.66 -3.41 -14.95
N ALA A 118 3.93 -3.35 -15.32
CA ALA A 118 4.44 -2.22 -16.11
C ALA A 118 3.64 -2.12 -17.42
N GLY A 119 3.24 -0.90 -17.77
CA GLY A 119 2.37 -0.58 -18.90
C GLY A 119 0.88 -0.50 -18.58
N ASP A 120 0.43 -0.98 -17.41
CA ASP A 120 -0.99 -0.93 -17.06
C ASP A 120 -1.48 0.52 -16.89
N VAL A 121 -2.65 0.80 -17.47
CA VAL A 121 -3.36 2.08 -17.34
C VAL A 121 -4.49 1.91 -16.33
N ILE A 122 -4.39 2.62 -15.21
CA ILE A 122 -5.36 2.61 -14.11
C ILE A 122 -6.18 3.89 -14.22
N ALA A 123 -7.50 3.77 -14.28
CA ALA A 123 -8.39 4.92 -14.39
C ALA A 123 -9.55 4.81 -13.41
N ILE A 124 -10.14 5.96 -13.06
CA ILE A 124 -11.41 5.98 -12.34
C ILE A 124 -12.54 5.80 -13.35
N ARG A 125 -13.48 4.91 -13.02
CA ARG A 125 -14.66 4.64 -13.85
C ARG A 125 -15.44 5.92 -14.12
N GLU A 126 -15.93 6.07 -15.35
CA GLU A 126 -16.70 7.24 -15.79
C GLU A 126 -18.14 7.28 -15.22
N LYS A 127 -18.24 7.31 -13.90
CA LYS A 127 -19.49 7.51 -13.17
C LYS A 127 -19.31 8.72 -12.27
N LYS A 128 -20.32 9.62 -12.24
CA LYS A 128 -20.35 10.80 -11.36
C LYS A 128 -19.94 10.50 -9.91
N PRO A 129 -20.48 9.47 -9.21
CA PRO A 129 -20.07 9.19 -7.83
C PRO A 129 -18.59 8.78 -7.72
N SER A 130 -18.06 8.06 -8.70
CA SER A 130 -16.67 7.61 -8.73
C SER A 130 -15.70 8.77 -8.93
N LYS A 131 -15.98 9.65 -9.90
CA LYS A 131 -15.18 10.85 -10.17
C LYS A 131 -15.15 11.78 -8.96
N LYS A 132 -16.34 12.07 -8.38
CA LYS A 132 -16.45 12.93 -7.19
C LYS A 132 -15.62 12.40 -6.02
N LEU A 133 -15.66 11.10 -5.74
CA LEU A 133 -14.86 10.50 -4.67
C LEU A 133 -13.35 10.66 -4.92
N ALA A 134 -12.89 10.40 -6.15
CA ALA A 134 -11.48 10.52 -6.49
C ALA A 134 -10.99 11.98 -6.45
N GLU A 135 -11.79 12.92 -6.97
CA GLU A 135 -11.50 14.36 -6.95
C GLU A 135 -11.35 14.88 -5.52
N THR A 136 -12.31 14.58 -4.63
CA THR A 136 -12.24 14.98 -3.22
C THR A 136 -11.01 14.41 -2.51
N ASN A 137 -10.58 13.19 -2.87
CA ASN A 137 -9.38 12.59 -2.28
C ASN A 137 -8.08 13.19 -2.82
N LEU A 138 -8.07 13.62 -4.09
CA LEU A 138 -6.90 14.27 -4.72
C LEU A 138 -6.63 15.67 -4.19
N GLU A 139 -7.64 16.37 -3.65
CA GLU A 139 -7.46 17.65 -2.94
C GLU A 139 -6.62 17.48 -1.66
N PHE A 140 -6.77 16.34 -0.98
CA PHE A 140 -6.09 16.02 0.27
C PHE A 140 -5.37 14.66 0.19
N PRO A 141 -4.31 14.53 -0.62
CA PRO A 141 -3.64 13.26 -0.84
C PRO A 141 -3.03 12.74 0.48
N GLY A 142 -3.04 11.41 0.65
CA GLY A 142 -2.53 10.77 1.87
C GLY A 142 -1.00 10.80 1.99
N LEU A 143 -0.29 10.78 0.87
CA LEU A 143 1.15 11.00 0.77
C LEU A 143 1.41 12.12 -0.24
N ALA A 144 2.35 13.01 0.08
CA ALA A 144 2.66 14.16 -0.76
C ALA A 144 3.36 13.78 -2.09
N ASN A 145 4.13 12.68 -2.09
CA ASN A 145 4.98 12.32 -3.22
C ASN A 145 4.48 11.06 -3.94
N ILE A 146 4.17 11.23 -5.22
CA ILE A 146 3.92 10.14 -6.16
C ILE A 146 5.29 9.60 -6.60
N PRO A 147 5.55 8.29 -6.44
CA PRO A 147 6.83 7.71 -6.83
C PRO A 147 6.97 7.68 -8.36
N PRO A 148 8.20 7.74 -8.90
CA PRO A 148 8.44 7.92 -10.34
C PRO A 148 8.02 6.72 -11.22
N HIS A 149 7.74 5.55 -10.63
CA HIS A 149 7.15 4.43 -11.39
C HIS A 149 5.66 4.61 -11.70
N LEU A 150 5.03 5.66 -11.17
CA LEU A 150 3.63 5.99 -11.39
C LEU A 150 3.53 7.38 -12.03
N GLU A 151 2.94 7.43 -13.21
CA GLU A 151 2.59 8.68 -13.87
C GLU A 151 1.10 8.95 -13.64
N LEU A 152 0.75 10.11 -13.09
CA LEU A 152 -0.63 10.51 -12.85
C LEU A 152 -1.00 11.70 -13.74
N GLU A 153 -2.04 11.53 -14.55
CA GLU A 153 -2.71 12.61 -15.27
C GLU A 153 -3.96 13.04 -14.48
N LYS A 154 -3.80 14.07 -13.64
CA LYS A 154 -4.85 14.54 -12.72
C LYS A 154 -6.14 14.98 -13.42
N SER A 155 -6.03 15.59 -14.61
CA SER A 155 -7.17 16.09 -15.38
C SER A 155 -8.13 14.99 -15.83
N LYS A 156 -7.60 13.82 -16.17
CA LYS A 156 -8.38 12.66 -16.64
C LYS A 156 -8.66 11.63 -15.55
N LEU A 157 -8.08 11.78 -14.36
CA LEU A 157 -8.10 10.77 -13.30
C LEU A 157 -7.56 9.40 -13.80
N THR A 158 -6.55 9.48 -14.66
CA THR A 158 -5.88 8.32 -15.27
C THR A 158 -4.43 8.29 -14.81
N ALA A 159 -3.91 7.09 -14.61
CA ALA A 159 -2.54 6.86 -14.22
C ALA A 159 -1.94 5.70 -15.01
N LYS A 160 -0.65 5.76 -15.25
CA LYS A 160 0.11 4.71 -15.92
C LYS A 160 1.18 4.16 -14.99
N VAL A 161 1.27 2.84 -14.92
CA VAL A 161 2.37 2.15 -14.23
C VAL A 161 3.53 2.07 -15.21
N VAL A 162 4.57 2.88 -15.02
CA VAL A 162 5.71 2.96 -15.96
C VAL A 162 6.60 1.72 -15.83
N GLY A 163 6.85 1.28 -14.61
CA GLY A 163 7.84 0.26 -14.32
C GLY A 163 7.61 -0.45 -12.99
N LYS A 164 8.56 -1.31 -12.63
CA LYS A 164 8.56 -1.96 -11.32
C LYS A 164 9.03 -0.95 -10.27
N CYS A 165 8.43 -1.00 -9.09
CA CYS A 165 8.88 -0.18 -7.97
C CYS A 165 10.32 -0.57 -7.53
N GLU A 166 11.14 0.42 -7.22
CA GLU A 166 12.44 0.22 -6.57
C GLU A 166 12.32 0.37 -5.05
N ARG A 167 13.33 -0.14 -4.33
CA ARG A 167 13.34 -0.15 -2.86
C ARG A 167 13.27 1.26 -2.26
N GLU A 168 13.87 2.22 -2.92
CA GLU A 168 13.98 3.62 -2.49
C GLU A 168 12.64 4.36 -2.53
N TRP A 169 11.72 3.91 -3.38
CA TRP A 169 10.42 4.55 -3.56
C TRP A 169 9.37 4.06 -2.55
N VAL A 170 9.70 3.04 -1.76
CA VAL A 170 8.84 2.50 -0.70
C VAL A 170 8.87 3.44 0.51
N ALA A 171 7.84 4.28 0.65
CA ALA A 171 7.66 5.17 1.81
C ALA A 171 7.38 4.49 3.18
N LEU A 172 7.76 3.23 3.37
CA LEU A 172 7.67 2.52 4.65
C LEU A 172 9.08 2.29 5.19
N GLU A 173 9.35 2.85 6.38
CA GLU A 173 10.57 2.56 7.12
C GLU A 173 10.48 1.16 7.73
N ILE A 174 11.11 0.21 7.06
CA ILE A 174 11.18 -1.18 7.50
C ILE A 174 12.56 -1.77 7.24
N ASN A 175 13.00 -2.66 8.11
CA ASN A 175 14.13 -3.53 7.86
C ASN A 175 13.64 -4.88 7.32
N GLU A 176 13.74 -5.05 6.00
CA GLU A 176 13.32 -6.27 5.30
C GLU A 176 14.10 -7.53 5.67
N LEU A 177 15.29 -7.43 6.27
CA LEU A 177 16.08 -8.58 6.70
C LEU A 177 15.52 -9.25 7.96
N LEU A 178 14.67 -8.54 8.70
CA LEU A 178 14.02 -9.02 9.92
C LEU A 178 12.65 -9.68 9.67
N VAL A 179 12.19 -9.69 8.41
CA VAL A 179 10.86 -10.14 7.99
C VAL A 179 10.88 -11.55 7.41
#